data_AF-A0A9D5PY92-F1
#
_entry.id   AF-A0A9D5PY92-F1
#
_cell.length_a   1.000
_cell.length_b   1.000
_cell.length_c   1.000
_cell.angle_alpha   90.00
_cell.angle_beta   90.00
_cell.angle_gamma   90.00
#
_symmetry.space_group_name_H-M   'P 1'
#
loop_
_entity.id
_entity.type
_entity.pdbx_description
1 polymer ?
#
loop_
_entity_poly.entity_id
_entity_poly.type
_entity_poly.pdbx_seq_one_letter_code
_entity_poly.pdbx_strand_id
1 'polypeptide(L)'
;MNFKALIKKTLTNACVYFSIITAIYSVIVMIIYVDDTQVLLDATRVMLFFLASILFAFANGALKLQKLHGAARVIIHYLLSLFAFYACILLPISPVGSTLLVGILLFTLLYVVIMALVALFKSRYRARLDQKSDYKPQFKK
;
A
#
# COMPACT_ATOMS: atom_id res chain seq x y z
N MET A 1 19.02 -15.12 -6.86
CA MET A 1 18.54 -13.91 -6.16
C MET A 1 18.83 -14.07 -4.68
N ASN A 2 19.55 -13.16 -4.03
CA ASN A 2 20.06 -13.37 -2.68
C ASN A 2 18.91 -13.27 -1.65
N PHE A 3 18.56 -14.36 -0.97
CA PHE A 3 17.38 -14.46 -0.09
C PHE A 3 17.36 -13.38 1.00
N LYS A 4 18.53 -13.07 1.58
CA LYS A 4 18.71 -11.99 2.57
C LYS A 4 18.32 -10.61 2.01
N ALA A 5 18.64 -10.33 0.76
CA ALA A 5 18.31 -9.04 0.12
C ALA A 5 16.80 -8.90 -0.14
N LEU A 6 16.12 -10.02 -0.45
CA LEU A 6 14.67 -10.03 -0.61
C LEU A 6 13.98 -9.75 0.73
N ILE A 7 14.37 -10.45 1.81
CA ILE A 7 13.81 -10.24 3.15
C ILE A 7 14.00 -8.79 3.59
N LYS A 8 15.23 -8.26 3.50
CA LYS A 8 15.51 -6.88 3.90
C LYS A 8 14.62 -5.89 3.15
N LYS A 9 14.48 -6.04 1.83
CA LYS A 9 13.65 -5.16 1.01
C LYS A 9 12.17 -5.24 1.36
N THR A 10 11.65 -6.45 1.59
CA THR A 10 10.26 -6.65 2.00
C THR A 10 10.00 -6.04 3.37
N LEU A 11 10.90 -6.26 4.33
CA LEU A 11 10.78 -5.72 5.68
C LEU A 11 10.84 -4.19 5.69
N THR A 12 11.75 -3.58 4.93
CA THR A 12 11.80 -2.10 4.83
C THR A 12 10.50 -1.53 4.27
N ASN A 13 9.93 -2.14 3.22
CA ASN A 13 8.64 -1.68 2.68
C ASN A 13 7.51 -1.90 3.69
N ALA A 14 7.51 -3.03 4.40
CA ALA A 14 6.53 -3.33 5.44
C ALA A 14 6.60 -2.29 6.57
N CYS A 15 7.79 -1.88 7.00
CA CYS A 15 7.92 -0.81 8.01
C CYS A 15 7.32 0.51 7.52
N VAL A 16 7.51 0.87 6.25
CA VAL A 16 6.88 2.09 5.69
C VAL A 16 5.35 1.98 5.71
N TYR A 17 4.79 0.85 5.26
CA TYR A 17 3.34 0.63 5.32
C TYR A 17 2.81 0.65 6.75
N PHE A 18 3.53 0.02 7.67
CA PHE A 18 3.16 -0.05 9.07
C PHE A 18 3.12 1.34 9.70
N SER A 19 4.12 2.17 9.46
CA SER A 19 4.14 3.55 9.95
C SER A 19 2.98 4.37 9.39
N ILE A 20 2.66 4.25 8.10
CA ILE A 20 1.55 4.98 7.47
C ILE A 20 0.21 4.53 8.06
N ILE A 21 -0.05 3.21 8.12
CA ILE A 21 -1.32 2.67 8.62
C ILE A 21 -1.50 3.03 10.10
N THR A 22 -0.46 2.88 10.92
CA THR A 22 -0.52 3.18 12.35
C THR A 22 -0.70 4.68 12.59
N ALA A 23 -0.07 5.55 11.79
CA ALA A 23 -0.26 7.00 11.88
C ALA A 23 -1.68 7.42 11.49
N ILE A 24 -2.24 6.86 10.41
CA ILE A 24 -3.63 7.13 10.04
C ILE A 24 -4.57 6.67 11.16
N TYR A 25 -4.33 5.47 11.69
CA TYR A 25 -5.13 4.93 12.79
C TYR A 25 -5.04 5.79 14.05
N SER A 26 -3.86 6.25 14.44
CA SER A 26 -3.69 7.10 15.62
C SER A 26 -4.41 8.44 15.46
N VAL A 27 -4.39 9.03 14.26
CA VAL A 27 -5.15 10.25 13.95
C VAL A 27 -6.66 10.00 14.05
N ILE A 28 -7.16 8.88 13.51
CA ILE A 28 -8.58 8.52 13.61
C ILE A 28 -9.01 8.35 15.07
N VAL A 29 -8.22 7.62 15.86
CA VAL A 29 -8.50 7.43 17.29
C VAL A 29 -8.51 8.77 18.04
N MET A 30 -7.53 9.64 17.76
CA MET A 30 -7.46 10.97 18.38
C MET A 30 -8.69 11.84 18.04
N ILE A 31 -9.20 11.76 16.81
CA ILE A 31 -10.37 12.54 16.38
C ILE A 31 -11.68 11.99 16.98
N ILE A 32 -11.79 10.66 17.16
CA ILE A 32 -13.01 10.04 17.70
C ILE A 32 -13.07 10.18 19.22
N TYR A 33 -11.93 10.08 19.91
CA TYR A 33 -11.84 10.03 21.37
C TYR A 33 -11.16 11.28 21.96
N VAL A 34 -11.51 12.47 21.46
CA VAL A 34 -10.86 13.75 21.82
C VAL A 34 -10.87 14.02 23.33
N ASP A 35 -11.92 13.61 24.04
CA ASP A 35 -12.11 13.90 25.47
C ASP A 35 -11.48 12.85 26.40
N ASP A 36 -10.95 11.75 25.83
CA ASP A 36 -10.65 10.54 26.58
C ASP A 36 -9.13 10.31 26.67
N THR A 37 -8.53 10.80 27.75
CA THR A 37 -7.07 10.85 27.95
C THR A 37 -6.38 9.50 28.11
N GLN A 38 -7.13 8.40 28.20
CA GLN A 38 -6.61 7.04 28.43
C GLN A 38 -6.74 6.09 27.23
N VAL A 39 -7.07 6.59 26.03
CA VAL A 39 -7.20 5.72 24.86
C VAL A 39 -5.82 5.31 24.34
N LEU A 40 -5.33 4.19 24.87
CA LEU A 40 -4.13 3.50 24.38
C LEU A 40 -4.45 2.77 23.07
N LEU A 41 -3.49 2.78 22.13
CA LEU A 41 -3.59 1.93 20.95
C LEU A 41 -3.60 0.46 21.39
N ASP A 42 -4.64 -0.26 21.01
CA ASP A 42 -4.75 -1.71 21.25
C ASP A 42 -3.57 -2.44 20.58
N ALA A 43 -2.74 -3.09 21.39
CA ALA A 43 -1.56 -3.83 20.94
C ALA A 43 -1.90 -4.93 19.93
N THR A 44 -3.08 -5.54 20.06
CA THR A 44 -3.57 -6.55 19.12
C THR A 44 -3.76 -5.96 17.72
N ARG A 45 -4.38 -4.77 17.65
CA ARG A 45 -4.58 -4.06 16.37
C ARG A 45 -3.27 -3.62 15.76
N VAL A 46 -2.33 -3.15 16.57
CA VAL A 46 -0.99 -2.78 16.10
C VAL A 46 -0.25 -3.98 15.50
N MET A 47 -0.32 -5.15 16.13
CA MET A 47 0.25 -6.38 15.55
C MET A 47 -0.41 -6.76 14.23
N LEU A 48 -1.73 -6.63 14.13
CA LEU A 48 -2.47 -6.90 12.89
C LEU A 48 -2.09 -5.91 11.77
N PHE A 49 -1.84 -4.65 12.09
CA PHE A 49 -1.32 -3.68 11.10
C PHE A 49 0.08 -4.04 10.62
N PHE A 50 0.93 -4.55 11.50
CA PHE A 50 2.25 -5.02 11.10
C PHE A 50 2.16 -6.22 10.15
N LEU A 51 1.28 -7.19 10.45
CA LEU A 51 1.02 -8.33 9.57
C LEU A 51 0.46 -7.88 8.21
N ALA A 52 -0.53 -6.98 8.21
CA ALA A 52 -1.09 -6.39 7.00
C ALA A 52 0.00 -5.73 6.13
N SER A 53 0.93 -5.03 6.79
CA SER A 53 2.02 -4.33 6.12
C SER A 53 3.02 -5.27 5.45
N ILE A 54 3.30 -6.43 6.07
CA ILE A 54 4.09 -7.50 5.46
C ILE A 54 3.37 -8.06 4.22
N LEU A 55 2.06 -8.31 4.32
CA LEU A 55 1.26 -8.81 3.22
C LEU A 55 1.19 -7.81 2.05
N PHE A 56 1.03 -6.51 2.31
CA PHE A 56 1.11 -5.47 1.28
C PHE A 56 2.50 -5.40 0.64
N ALA A 57 3.56 -5.50 1.44
CA ALA A 57 4.93 -5.55 0.91
C ALA A 57 5.17 -6.76 0.00
N PHE A 58 4.54 -7.90 0.30
CA PHE A 58 4.55 -9.08 -0.55
C PHE A 58 3.70 -8.90 -1.82
N ALA A 59 2.50 -8.31 -1.69
CA ALA A 59 1.61 -8.00 -2.81
C ALA A 59 2.30 -7.12 -3.87
N ASN A 60 3.14 -6.18 -3.43
CA ASN A 60 3.99 -5.37 -4.31
C ASN A 60 4.97 -6.19 -5.18
N GLY A 61 5.30 -7.41 -4.79
CA GLY A 61 6.04 -8.37 -5.61
C GLY A 61 5.29 -8.69 -6.90
N ALA A 62 3.96 -8.81 -6.86
CA ALA A 62 3.13 -9.12 -8.03
C ALA A 62 3.27 -8.08 -9.15
N LEU A 63 3.42 -6.79 -8.82
CA LEU A 63 3.60 -5.72 -9.79
C LEU A 63 4.94 -5.81 -10.55
N LYS A 64 5.93 -6.52 -9.99
CA LYS A 64 7.27 -6.69 -10.59
C LYS A 64 7.37 -7.91 -11.49
N LEU A 65 6.34 -8.74 -11.57
CA LEU A 65 6.31 -9.94 -12.42
C LEU A 65 6.22 -9.56 -13.90
N GLN A 66 7.37 -9.38 -14.56
CA GLN A 66 7.44 -8.99 -15.98
C GLN A 66 6.82 -10.01 -16.93
N LYS A 67 6.69 -11.28 -16.52
CA LYS A 67 6.05 -12.34 -17.31
C LYS A 67 4.54 -12.14 -17.48
N LEU A 68 3.92 -11.27 -16.69
CA LEU A 68 2.47 -11.05 -16.69
C LEU A 68 2.08 -9.74 -17.39
N HIS A 69 0.96 -9.78 -18.10
CA HIS A 69 0.36 -8.59 -18.70
C HIS A 69 0.10 -7.50 -17.65
N GLY A 70 0.15 -6.22 -18.06
CA GLY A 70 0.00 -5.08 -17.15
C GLY A 70 -1.27 -5.13 -16.32
N ALA A 71 -2.42 -5.40 -16.95
CA ALA A 71 -3.70 -5.52 -16.26
C ALA A 71 -3.73 -6.70 -15.28
N ALA A 72 -3.21 -7.87 -15.67
CA ALA A 72 -3.16 -9.06 -14.81
C ALA A 72 -2.35 -8.81 -13.53
N ARG A 73 -1.23 -8.09 -13.63
CA ARG A 73 -0.44 -7.69 -12.45
C ARG A 73 -1.22 -6.81 -11.48
N VAL A 74 -2.01 -5.85 -12.00
CA VAL A 74 -2.82 -4.96 -11.17
C VAL A 74 -3.94 -5.74 -10.50
N ILE A 75 -4.61 -6.65 -11.21
CA ILE A 75 -5.67 -7.50 -10.65
C ILE A 75 -5.11 -8.37 -9.52
N ILE A 76 -3.98 -9.05 -9.73
CA ILE A 76 -3.36 -9.89 -8.70
C ILE A 76 -2.95 -9.05 -7.49
N HIS A 77 -2.34 -7.89 -7.73
CA HIS A 77 -1.97 -6.98 -6.65
C HIS A 77 -3.21 -6.53 -5.85
N TYR A 78 -4.29 -6.17 -6.54
CA TYR A 78 -5.55 -5.79 -5.91
C TYR A 78 -6.11 -6.91 -5.05
N LEU A 79 -6.20 -8.14 -5.58
CA LEU A 79 -6.72 -9.29 -4.83
C LEU A 79 -5.88 -9.59 -3.58
N LEU A 80 -4.55 -9.56 -3.68
CA LEU A 80 -3.67 -9.76 -2.53
C LEU A 80 -3.80 -8.64 -1.50
N SER A 81 -3.94 -7.40 -1.96
CA SER A 81 -4.12 -6.22 -1.11
C SER A 81 -5.48 -6.25 -0.40
N LEU A 82 -6.54 -6.62 -1.11
CA LEU A 82 -7.89 -6.77 -0.58
C LEU A 82 -7.94 -7.91 0.45
N PHE A 83 -7.29 -9.04 0.17
CA PHE A 83 -7.17 -10.15 1.12
C PHE A 83 -6.47 -9.72 2.40
N ALA A 84 -5.34 -9.00 2.30
CA ALA A 84 -4.62 -8.49 3.46
C ALA A 84 -5.48 -7.53 4.30
N PHE A 85 -6.19 -6.62 3.64
CA PHE A 85 -7.11 -5.69 4.29
C PHE A 85 -8.27 -6.44 4.98
N TYR A 86 -8.89 -7.39 4.28
CA TYR A 86 -9.98 -8.17 4.84
C TYR A 86 -9.53 -8.98 6.06
N ALA A 87 -8.46 -9.75 5.94
CA ALA A 87 -7.99 -10.65 7.00
C ALA A 87 -7.47 -9.91 8.23
N CYS A 88 -6.76 -8.79 8.05
CA CYS A 88 -6.08 -8.11 9.16
C CYS A 88 -6.84 -6.91 9.70
N ILE A 89 -7.76 -6.30 8.95
CA ILE A 89 -8.46 -5.08 9.35
C ILE A 89 -9.96 -5.33 9.51
N LEU A 90 -10.64 -5.90 8.51
CA LEU A 90 -12.09 -6.08 8.59
C LEU A 90 -12.50 -7.26 9.49
N LEU A 91 -11.90 -8.43 9.30
CA LEU A 91 -12.27 -9.66 10.02
C LEU A 91 -12.20 -9.49 11.56
N PRO A 92 -11.15 -8.88 12.14
CA PRO A 92 -11.05 -8.69 13.60
C PRO A 92 -12.12 -7.75 14.19
N ILE A 93 -12.69 -6.86 13.36
CA ILE A 93 -13.74 -5.92 13.78
C ILE A 93 -15.13 -6.59 13.73
N SER A 94 -15.24 -7.78 13.12
CA SER A 94 -16.50 -8.52 12.94
C SER A 94 -17.65 -7.61 12.47
N PRO A 95 -17.48 -6.90 11.34
CA PRO A 95 -18.46 -5.94 10.85
C PRO A 95 -19.82 -6.60 10.63
N VAL A 96 -20.87 -5.98 11.18
CA VAL A 96 -22.25 -6.49 11.09
C VAL A 96 -22.98 -5.89 9.89
N GLY A 97 -23.67 -6.73 9.13
CA GLY A 97 -24.54 -6.30 8.03
C GLY A 97 -23.78 -5.60 6.88
N SER A 98 -24.28 -4.43 6.45
CA SER A 98 -23.75 -3.68 5.30
C SER A 98 -22.38 -3.06 5.53
N THR A 99 -21.90 -2.99 6.78
CA THR A 99 -20.61 -2.37 7.12
C THR A 99 -19.41 -3.07 6.46
N LEU A 100 -19.49 -4.39 6.26
CA LEU A 100 -18.47 -5.14 5.53
C LEU A 100 -18.37 -4.66 4.07
N LEU A 101 -19.51 -4.49 3.42
CA LEU A 101 -19.59 -4.05 2.03
C LEU A 101 -19.04 -2.63 1.87
N VAL A 102 -19.39 -1.74 2.80
CA VAL A 102 -18.86 -0.37 2.86
C VAL A 102 -17.35 -0.38 3.04
N GLY A 103 -16.81 -1.22 3.93
CA GLY A 103 -15.37 -1.35 4.14
C GLY A 103 -14.63 -1.79 2.87
N ILE A 104 -15.17 -2.79 2.16
CA ILE A 104 -14.61 -3.25 0.88
C ILE A 104 -14.68 -2.13 -0.17
N LEU A 105 -15.82 -1.46 -0.32
CA LEU A 105 -15.99 -0.37 -1.29
C LEU A 105 -15.03 0.80 -1.03
N LEU A 106 -14.88 1.22 0.23
CA LEU A 106 -13.94 2.26 0.62
C LEU A 106 -12.50 1.87 0.30
N PHE A 107 -12.13 0.62 0.60
CA PHE A 107 -10.81 0.09 0.24
C PHE A 107 -10.59 0.10 -1.28
N THR A 108 -11.58 -0.36 -2.06
CA THR A 108 -11.50 -0.37 -3.53
C THR A 108 -11.34 1.05 -4.07
N LEU A 109 -12.11 2.01 -3.57
CA LEU A 109 -12.02 3.40 -4.01
C LEU A 109 -10.64 3.99 -3.70
N LEU A 110 -10.14 3.80 -2.48
CA LEU A 110 -8.81 4.25 -2.07
C LEU A 110 -7.71 3.59 -2.92
N TYR A 111 -7.84 2.30 -3.20
CA TYR A 111 -6.93 1.57 -4.06
C TYR A 111 -6.87 2.15 -5.48
N VAL A 112 -8.03 2.40 -6.09
CA VAL A 112 -8.12 3.00 -7.44
C VAL A 112 -7.47 4.38 -7.47
N VAL A 113 -7.73 5.22 -6.46
CA VAL A 113 -7.12 6.57 -6.35
C VAL A 113 -5.61 6.47 -6.24
N ILE A 114 -5.08 5.60 -5.36
CA ILE A 114 -3.62 5.42 -5.20
C ILE A 114 -3.00 4.91 -6.50
N MET A 115 -3.60 3.92 -7.16
CA MET A 115 -3.06 3.38 -8.40
C MET A 115 -3.10 4.39 -9.55
N ALA A 116 -4.15 5.22 -9.62
CA ALA A 116 -4.24 6.31 -10.57
C ALA A 116 -3.14 7.36 -10.35
N LEU A 117 -2.89 7.76 -9.10
CA LEU A 117 -1.80 8.65 -8.74
C LEU A 117 -0.44 8.05 -9.13
N VAL A 118 -0.20 6.79 -8.79
CA VAL A 118 1.05 6.08 -9.16
C VAL A 118 1.23 6.03 -10.67
N ALA A 119 0.16 5.76 -11.44
CA ALA A 119 0.20 5.76 -12.90
C ALA A 119 0.53 7.15 -13.45
N LEU A 120 -0.09 8.21 -12.91
CA LEU A 120 0.13 9.59 -13.31
C LEU A 120 1.57 10.04 -13.02
N PHE A 121 2.10 9.73 -11.83
CA PHE A 121 3.50 10.03 -11.49
C PHE A 121 4.48 9.27 -12.38
N LYS A 122 4.21 7.99 -12.69
CA LYS A 122 5.04 7.22 -13.62
C LYS A 122 5.01 7.78 -15.03
N SER A 123 3.85 8.18 -15.52
CA SER A 123 3.69 8.83 -16.83
C SER A 123 4.52 10.12 -16.91
N ARG A 124 4.37 11.01 -15.91
CA ARG A 124 5.14 12.26 -15.83
C ARG A 124 6.64 12.03 -15.72
N TYR A 125 7.07 11.03 -14.94
CA TYR A 125 8.48 10.69 -14.79
C TYR A 125 9.09 10.19 -16.10
N ARG A 126 8.36 9.33 -16.83
CA ARG A 126 8.79 8.85 -18.16
C ARG A 126 8.88 10.00 -19.17
N ALA A 127 7.86 10.86 -19.24
CA ALA A 127 7.89 12.02 -20.11
C ALA A 127 9.10 12.94 -19.85
N ARG A 128 9.50 13.12 -18.59
CA ARG A 128 10.71 13.90 -18.23
C ARG A 128 12.02 13.20 -18.59
N LEU A 129 12.07 11.87 -18.54
CA LEU A 129 13.23 11.08 -18.96
C LEU A 129 13.43 11.16 -20.48
N ASP A 130 12.34 11.03 -21.24
CA ASP A 130 12.37 11.14 -22.70
C ASP A 130 12.85 12.54 -23.12
N GLN A 131 12.39 13.60 -22.44
CA GLN A 131 12.87 14.97 -22.67
C GLN A 131 14.37 15.18 -22.36
N LYS A 132 14.95 14.43 -21.40
CA LYS A 132 16.40 14.50 -21.11
C LYS A 132 17.23 13.71 -22.12
N SER A 133 16.65 12.68 -22.76
CA SER A 133 17.33 11.86 -23.77
C SER A 133 17.63 12.62 -25.06
N ASP A 134 16.92 13.72 -25.34
CA ASP A 134 17.12 14.57 -26.53
C ASP A 134 18.26 15.60 -26.37
N TYR A 135 18.97 15.61 -25.24
CA TYR A 135 20.17 16.43 -25.08
C TYR A 135 21.32 15.88 -25.94
N LYS A 136 21.46 16.40 -27.16
CA LYS A 136 22.68 16.24 -27.96
C LYS A 136 23.73 17.26 -27.48
N PRO A 137 24.89 16.84 -26.96
CA PRO A 137 25.94 17.78 -26.58
C PRO A 137 26.38 18.59 -27.80
N GLN A 138 26.22 19.91 -27.73
CA GLN A 138 26.60 20.83 -28.83
C GLN A 138 28.12 21.01 -28.97
N PHE A 139 28.90 20.59 -27.98
CA PHE A 139 30.35 20.58 -28.05
C PHE A 139 30.84 19.18 -28.39
N LYS A 140 31.17 18.96 -29.67
CA LYS A 140 32.05 17.86 -30.08
C LYS A 140 33.44 18.14 -29.49
N LYS A 141 34.02 17.17 -28.80
CA LYS A 141 35.48 17.12 -28.63
C LYS A 141 36.13 16.80 -29.98
#